data_AF-A0A9D8KY19-F1
#
_entry.id   AF-A0A9D8KY19-F1
#
_cell.length_a   1.000
_cell.length_b   1.000
_cell.length_c   1.000
_cell.angle_alpha   90.00
_cell.angle_beta   90.00
_cell.angle_gamma   90.00
#
_symmetry.space_group_name_H-M   'P 1'
#
loop_
_entity.id
_entity.type
_entity.pdbx_description
1 polymer ?
#
loop_
_entity_poly.entity_id
_entity_poly.type
_entity_poly.pdbx_seq_one_letter_code
_entity_poly.pdbx_strand_id
1 'polypeptide(L)'
;MSGHATPWQTYRRLLGFAKPYRGLLLVAALGMLIEALAGGGFLLLMSPITNNLVNPEDINWWMPMAIVGLFLLRGVAGYLTDIGMGKAARSIARDLRVQVLGKYLRLPGLQFDAEPVPSMLVRLGSDSDQVAQAAVDAMKVVLQQSLQVLVSLATMLWYSWQVTLAIFVLAPPLAWVMNKVAKRYRRISHRIQESGAELLQAADQTLSSQQEVKIYGAQRSELERYGALADTNLKLAMKVEATRSISSAMVQLIGAVGLAALLLIAGHEAAAGRLSVGHFVSMMLAMMTVIPALKQLTNVQNMTQRGI
;
A
#
# COMPACT_ATOMS: atom_id res chain seq x y z
N MET A 1 -28.99 -14.77 -10.51
CA MET A 1 -28.50 -14.85 -9.11
C MET A 1 -26.98 -15.01 -9.13
N SER A 2 -26.25 -13.90 -9.27
CA SER A 2 -24.79 -13.85 -9.34
C SER A 2 -24.21 -13.86 -7.93
N GLY A 3 -23.76 -15.04 -7.49
CA GLY A 3 -23.03 -15.17 -6.22
C GLY A 3 -21.86 -14.20 -6.19
N HIS A 4 -21.87 -13.28 -5.22
CA HIS A 4 -20.81 -12.30 -5.03
C HIS A 4 -19.51 -13.06 -4.77
N ALA A 5 -18.64 -13.14 -5.78
CA ALA A 5 -17.32 -13.70 -5.63
C ALA A 5 -16.62 -12.96 -4.50
N THR A 6 -16.13 -13.70 -3.50
CA THR A 6 -15.41 -13.07 -2.40
C THR A 6 -14.17 -12.37 -2.98
N PRO A 7 -13.77 -11.18 -2.49
CA PRO A 7 -12.58 -10.46 -2.97
C PRO A 7 -11.33 -11.35 -3.14
N TRP A 8 -11.21 -12.34 -2.27
CA TRP A 8 -10.16 -13.35 -2.30
C TRP A 8 -10.20 -14.30 -3.51
N GLN A 9 -11.39 -14.68 -3.98
CA GLN A 9 -11.56 -15.52 -5.17
C GLN A 9 -11.18 -14.77 -6.44
N THR A 10 -11.55 -13.48 -6.52
CA THR A 10 -11.13 -12.58 -7.61
C THR A 10 -9.62 -12.38 -7.60
N TYR A 11 -9.03 -12.14 -6.43
CA TYR A 11 -7.58 -12.02 -6.27
C TYR A 11 -6.84 -13.30 -6.67
N ARG A 12 -7.34 -14.48 -6.27
CA ARG A 12 -6.75 -15.78 -6.64
C ARG A 12 -6.85 -16.06 -8.15
N ARG A 13 -7.91 -15.59 -8.82
CA ARG A 13 -8.04 -15.66 -10.28
C ARG A 13 -7.04 -14.72 -10.97
N LEU A 14 -6.87 -13.49 -10.48
CA LEU A 14 -5.88 -12.53 -10.97
C LEU A 14 -4.44 -13.07 -10.82
N LEU A 15 -4.13 -13.73 -9.70
CA LEU A 15 -2.85 -14.44 -9.52
C LEU A 15 -2.65 -15.59 -10.51
N GLY A 16 -3.73 -16.16 -11.05
CA GLY A 16 -3.69 -17.11 -12.17
C GLY A 16 -3.11 -16.48 -13.44
N PHE A 17 -3.46 -15.22 -13.73
CA PHE A 17 -2.93 -14.45 -14.86
C PHE A 17 -1.48 -14.01 -14.67
N ALA A 18 -0.97 -14.02 -13.43
CA ALA A 18 0.42 -13.73 -13.12
C ALA A 18 1.38 -14.91 -13.41
N LYS A 19 0.86 -16.13 -13.63
CA LYS A 19 1.67 -17.34 -13.87
C LYS A 19 2.65 -17.25 -15.07
N PRO A 20 2.29 -16.68 -16.23
CA PRO A 20 3.21 -16.53 -17.35
C PRO A 20 4.39 -15.60 -17.04
N TYR A 21 4.21 -14.68 -16.08
CA TYR A 21 5.17 -13.65 -15.72
C TYR A 21 6.00 -14.00 -14.47
N ARG A 22 6.02 -15.27 -14.05
CA ARG A 22 6.76 -15.75 -12.88
C ARG A 22 8.25 -15.36 -12.89
N GLY A 23 8.90 -15.36 -14.05
CA GLY A 23 10.30 -14.95 -14.16
C GLY A 23 10.52 -13.49 -13.74
N LEU A 24 9.67 -12.57 -14.21
CA LEU A 24 9.73 -11.15 -13.84
C LEU A 24 9.40 -10.93 -12.37
N LEU A 25 8.41 -11.66 -11.85
CA LEU A 25 8.04 -11.60 -10.43
C LEU A 25 9.14 -12.17 -9.52
N LEU A 26 9.85 -13.21 -9.95
CA LEU A 26 11.01 -13.76 -9.22
C LEU A 26 12.17 -12.75 -9.17
N VAL A 27 12.50 -12.11 -10.29
CA VAL A 27 13.52 -11.05 -10.33
C VAL A 27 13.13 -9.90 -9.40
N ALA A 28 11.87 -9.48 -9.41
CA ALA A 28 11.39 -8.44 -8.51
C ALA A 28 11.40 -8.88 -7.04
N ALA A 29 11.04 -10.13 -6.73
CA ALA A 29 11.11 -10.66 -5.37
C ALA A 29 12.55 -10.73 -4.84
N LEU A 30 13.51 -11.13 -5.68
CA LEU A 30 14.94 -11.08 -5.36
C LEU A 30 15.40 -9.64 -5.14
N GLY A 31 14.97 -8.70 -5.99
CA GLY A 31 15.21 -7.28 -5.80
C GLY A 31 14.69 -6.77 -4.45
N MET A 32 13.46 -7.12 -4.06
CA MET A 32 12.89 -6.75 -2.75
C MET A 32 13.67 -7.34 -1.58
N LEU A 33 14.11 -8.60 -1.70
CA LEU A 33 14.96 -9.24 -0.69
C LEU A 33 16.28 -8.49 -0.52
N ILE A 34 16.96 -8.20 -1.62
CA ILE A 34 18.23 -7.46 -1.62
C ILE A 34 18.02 -6.06 -1.04
N GLU A 35 16.93 -5.38 -1.39
CA GLU A 35 16.62 -4.04 -0.89
C GLU A 35 16.36 -4.03 0.62
N ALA A 36 15.58 -5.01 1.12
CA ALA A 36 15.31 -5.16 2.54
C ALA A 36 16.58 -5.50 3.32
N LEU A 37 17.41 -6.41 2.80
CA LEU A 37 18.70 -6.77 3.39
C LEU A 37 19.67 -5.59 3.38
N ALA A 38 19.71 -4.79 2.31
CA ALA A 38 20.50 -3.56 2.29
C ALA A 38 19.99 -2.57 3.34
N GLY A 39 18.67 -2.43 3.49
CA GLY A 39 18.07 -1.66 4.60
C GLY A 39 18.54 -2.14 5.98
N GLY A 40 18.53 -3.45 6.22
CA GLY A 40 19.07 -4.04 7.45
C GLY A 40 20.56 -3.83 7.63
N GLY A 41 21.34 -4.01 6.56
CA GLY A 41 22.78 -3.78 6.55
C GLY A 41 23.12 -2.34 6.89
N PHE A 42 22.35 -1.36 6.40
CA PHE A 42 22.49 0.04 6.81
C PHE A 42 22.27 0.23 8.32
N LEU A 43 21.23 -0.38 8.88
CA LEU A 43 20.97 -0.34 10.32
C LEU A 43 22.13 -0.97 11.11
N LEU A 44 22.72 -2.07 10.62
CA LEU A 44 23.85 -2.72 11.26
C LEU A 44 25.13 -1.87 11.18
N LEU A 45 25.39 -1.20 10.05
CA LEU A 45 26.55 -0.33 9.86
C LEU A 45 26.50 0.93 10.73
N MET A 46 25.32 1.38 11.13
CA MET A 46 25.20 2.54 12.03
C MET A 46 25.83 2.30 13.40
N SER A 47 25.81 1.05 13.90
CA SER A 47 26.43 0.71 15.18
C SER A 47 27.94 0.98 15.21
N PRO A 48 28.77 0.37 14.33
CA PRO A 48 30.20 0.63 14.32
C PRO A 48 30.53 2.09 13.99
N ILE A 49 29.78 2.75 13.09
CA ILE A 49 30.00 4.17 12.76
C ILE A 49 29.84 5.03 14.00
N THR A 50 28.75 4.85 14.76
CA THR A 50 28.50 5.63 15.97
C THR A 50 29.52 5.33 17.06
N ASN A 51 29.91 4.06 17.23
CA ASN A 51 30.93 3.70 18.22
C ASN A 51 32.31 4.28 17.89
N ASN A 52 32.71 4.25 16.61
CA ASN A 52 33.98 4.81 16.15
C ASN A 52 33.99 6.35 16.16
N LEU A 53 32.82 7.01 16.10
CA LEU A 53 32.71 8.46 16.31
C LEU A 53 32.91 8.86 17.78
N VAL A 54 32.54 7.98 18.72
CA VAL A 54 32.69 8.23 20.17
C VAL A 54 34.13 7.92 20.62
N ASN A 55 34.76 6.88 20.07
CA ASN A 55 36.17 6.53 20.30
C ASN A 55 36.92 6.51 18.96
N PRO A 56 37.55 7.63 18.55
CA PRO A 56 38.21 7.74 17.25
C PRO A 56 39.58 7.05 17.26
N GLU A 57 39.58 5.72 17.18
CA GLU A 57 40.74 4.99 16.65
C GLU A 57 40.47 4.70 15.17
N ASP A 58 41.19 5.43 14.31
CA ASP A 58 41.22 5.33 12.85
C ASP A 58 39.87 5.47 12.10
N ILE A 59 39.58 6.68 11.61
CA ILE A 59 38.59 6.91 10.55
C ILE A 59 39.10 6.25 9.26
N ASN A 60 38.71 4.99 9.08
CA ASN A 60 39.04 4.22 7.89
C ASN A 60 38.04 4.54 6.75
N TRP A 61 38.57 4.91 5.58
CA TRP A 61 37.80 5.23 4.35
C TRP A 61 36.87 4.10 3.88
N TRP A 62 37.06 2.88 4.40
CA TRP A 62 36.20 1.74 4.17
C TRP A 62 34.71 1.99 4.53
N MET A 63 34.43 2.69 5.64
CA MET A 63 33.05 2.86 6.12
C MET A 63 32.17 3.71 5.19
N PRO A 64 32.58 4.93 4.76
CA PRO A 64 31.85 5.68 3.75
C PRO A 64 31.69 4.92 2.43
N MET A 65 32.74 4.23 1.98
CA MET A 65 32.72 3.44 0.75
C MET A 65 31.69 2.30 0.82
N ALA A 66 31.59 1.62 1.98
CA ALA A 66 30.61 0.58 2.23
C ALA A 66 29.17 1.13 2.22
N ILE A 67 28.92 2.33 2.77
CA ILE A 67 27.61 2.98 2.70
C ILE A 67 27.23 3.25 1.26
N VAL A 68 28.13 3.89 0.48
CA VAL A 68 27.86 4.20 -0.93
C VAL A 68 27.60 2.90 -1.72
N GLY A 69 28.42 1.87 -1.54
CA GLY A 69 28.23 0.57 -2.17
C GLY A 69 26.88 -0.07 -1.82
N LEU A 70 26.49 -0.01 -0.54
CA LEU A 70 25.21 -0.54 -0.07
C LEU A 70 24.02 0.23 -0.65
N PHE A 71 24.09 1.57 -0.71
CA PHE A 71 23.03 2.39 -1.31
C PHE A 71 22.94 2.23 -2.83
N LEU A 72 24.07 2.02 -3.52
CA LEU A 72 24.09 1.67 -4.93
C LEU A 72 23.41 0.32 -5.17
N LEU A 73 23.78 -0.70 -4.39
CA LEU A 73 23.17 -2.03 -4.45
C LEU A 73 21.66 -1.96 -4.14
N ARG A 74 21.27 -1.19 -3.13
CA ARG A 74 19.87 -0.93 -2.79
C ARG A 74 19.14 -0.24 -3.96
N GLY A 75 19.75 0.76 -4.59
CA GLY A 75 19.18 1.50 -5.71
C GLY A 75 18.97 0.62 -6.94
N VAL A 76 19.96 -0.21 -7.29
CA VAL A 76 19.84 -1.19 -8.39
C VAL A 76 18.76 -2.23 -8.08
N ALA A 77 18.71 -2.75 -6.86
CA ALA A 77 17.70 -3.71 -6.43
C ALA A 77 16.27 -3.12 -6.47
N GLY A 78 16.11 -1.87 -6.01
CA GLY A 78 14.86 -1.13 -6.10
C GLY A 78 14.43 -0.91 -7.55
N TYR A 79 15.35 -0.51 -8.43
CA TYR A 79 15.07 -0.35 -9.85
C TYR A 79 14.62 -1.67 -10.52
N LEU A 80 15.31 -2.78 -10.25
CA LEU A 80 14.94 -4.10 -10.76
C LEU A 80 13.57 -4.55 -10.26
N THR A 81 13.26 -4.24 -9.01
CA THR A 81 11.95 -4.48 -8.39
C THR A 81 10.85 -3.70 -9.11
N ASP A 82 11.06 -2.41 -9.32
CA ASP A 82 10.09 -1.50 -9.91
C ASP A 82 9.80 -1.84 -11.38
N ILE A 83 10.85 -2.10 -12.15
CA ILE A 83 10.69 -2.46 -13.56
C ILE A 83 10.09 -3.86 -13.72
N GLY A 84 10.47 -4.81 -12.85
CA GLY A 84 9.93 -6.17 -12.85
C GLY A 84 8.45 -6.19 -12.52
N MET A 85 8.05 -5.51 -11.44
CA MET A 85 6.65 -5.39 -11.04
C MET A 85 5.84 -4.57 -12.05
N GLY A 86 6.36 -3.43 -12.50
CA GLY A 86 5.68 -2.57 -13.48
C GLY A 86 5.46 -3.27 -14.82
N LYS A 87 6.46 -4.01 -15.31
CA LYS A 87 6.33 -4.80 -16.54
C LYS A 87 5.35 -5.96 -16.36
N ALA A 88 5.36 -6.64 -15.22
CA ALA A 88 4.40 -7.71 -14.93
C ALA A 88 2.96 -7.16 -14.89
N ALA A 89 2.71 -6.06 -14.16
CA ALA A 89 1.38 -5.44 -14.06
C ALA A 89 0.81 -5.05 -15.43
N ARG A 90 1.60 -4.32 -16.23
CA ARG A 90 1.18 -3.86 -17.56
C ARG A 90 0.99 -5.02 -18.54
N SER A 91 1.80 -6.07 -18.44
CA SER A 91 1.64 -7.25 -19.31
C SER A 91 0.38 -8.05 -18.96
N ILE A 92 0.06 -8.17 -17.67
CA ILE A 92 -1.21 -8.75 -17.21
C ILE A 92 -2.40 -7.90 -17.71
N ALA A 93 -2.34 -6.57 -17.57
CA ALA A 93 -3.37 -5.66 -18.06
C ALA A 93 -3.58 -5.81 -19.59
N ARG A 94 -2.49 -5.87 -20.36
CA ARG A 94 -2.53 -6.12 -21.81
C ARG A 94 -3.24 -7.43 -22.14
N ASP A 95 -2.85 -8.53 -21.49
CA ASP A 95 -3.45 -9.85 -21.78
C ASP A 95 -4.92 -9.90 -21.39
N LEU A 96 -5.30 -9.22 -20.29
CA LEU A 96 -6.69 -9.07 -19.89
C LEU A 96 -7.48 -8.31 -20.97
N ARG A 97 -6.96 -7.20 -21.49
CA ARG A 97 -7.60 -6.43 -22.57
C ARG A 97 -7.84 -7.27 -23.81
N VAL A 98 -6.84 -8.05 -24.24
CA VAL A 98 -6.98 -8.92 -25.42
C VAL A 98 -8.04 -10.01 -25.18
N GLN A 99 -8.08 -10.60 -23.99
CA GLN A 99 -9.07 -11.64 -23.66
C GLN A 99 -10.49 -11.08 -23.54
N VAL A 100 -10.66 -9.91 -22.92
CA VAL A 100 -11.96 -9.23 -22.81
C VAL A 100 -12.48 -8.86 -24.20
N LEU A 101 -11.63 -8.27 -25.05
CA LEU A 101 -12.00 -7.97 -26.43
C LEU A 101 -12.33 -9.24 -27.22
N GLY A 102 -11.52 -10.29 -27.10
CA GLY A 102 -11.79 -11.58 -27.73
C GLY A 102 -13.10 -12.22 -27.27
N LYS A 103 -13.54 -11.96 -26.03
CA LYS A 103 -14.85 -12.39 -25.52
C LYS A 103 -15.97 -11.55 -26.12
N TYR A 104 -15.81 -10.22 -26.20
CA TYR A 104 -16.76 -9.32 -26.88
C TYR A 104 -17.00 -9.73 -28.33
N LEU A 105 -15.96 -10.11 -29.06
CA LEU A 105 -16.10 -10.57 -30.45
C LEU A 105 -16.83 -11.92 -30.61
N ARG A 106 -17.03 -12.69 -29.53
CA ARG A 106 -17.72 -14.00 -29.55
C ARG A 106 -19.08 -13.97 -28.86
N LEU A 107 -19.51 -12.79 -28.43
CA LEU A 107 -20.77 -12.61 -27.71
C LEU A 107 -21.95 -12.55 -28.69
N PRO A 108 -23.10 -13.18 -28.38
CA PRO A 108 -24.29 -13.08 -29.22
C PRO A 108 -24.75 -11.62 -29.33
N GLY A 109 -25.28 -11.22 -30.50
CA GLY A 109 -25.77 -9.86 -30.75
C GLY A 109 -26.74 -9.34 -29.68
N LEU A 110 -27.58 -10.22 -29.13
CA LEU A 110 -28.49 -9.96 -28.01
C LEU A 110 -27.83 -9.32 -26.77
N GLN A 111 -26.53 -9.52 -26.53
CA GLN A 111 -25.83 -8.88 -25.41
C GLN A 111 -25.29 -7.49 -25.76
N PHE A 112 -25.09 -7.18 -27.04
CA PHE A 112 -24.78 -5.82 -27.50
C PHE A 112 -26.02 -4.92 -27.48
N ASP A 113 -27.21 -5.50 -27.61
CA ASP A 113 -28.48 -4.77 -27.47
C ASP A 113 -28.80 -4.44 -25.99
N ALA A 114 -28.23 -5.19 -25.05
CA ALA A 114 -28.50 -5.07 -23.62
C ALA A 114 -27.52 -4.14 -22.86
N GLU A 115 -26.31 -3.94 -23.35
CA GLU A 115 -25.30 -3.09 -22.69
C GLU A 115 -24.70 -2.06 -23.67
N PRO A 116 -24.71 -0.75 -23.34
CA PRO A 116 -24.16 0.28 -24.22
C PRO A 116 -22.67 0.10 -24.49
N VAL A 117 -22.26 0.32 -25.75
CA VAL A 117 -20.84 0.28 -26.19
C VAL A 117 -19.91 1.15 -25.31
N PRO A 118 -20.29 2.35 -24.85
CA PRO A 118 -19.46 3.14 -23.93
C PRO A 118 -19.14 2.42 -22.61
N SER A 119 -20.08 1.66 -22.03
CA SER A 119 -19.84 0.85 -20.81
C SER A 119 -18.78 -0.23 -21.07
N MET A 120 -18.86 -0.90 -22.22
CA MET A 120 -17.89 -1.91 -22.64
C MET A 120 -16.48 -1.33 -22.83
N LEU A 121 -16.38 -0.10 -23.38
CA LEU A 121 -15.11 0.60 -23.56
C LEU A 121 -14.47 0.99 -22.21
N VAL A 122 -15.26 1.41 -21.22
CA VAL A 122 -14.76 1.73 -19.87
C VAL A 122 -14.18 0.47 -19.20
N ARG A 123 -14.89 -0.66 -19.25
CA ARG A 123 -14.39 -1.95 -18.73
C ARG A 123 -13.11 -2.40 -19.43
N LEU A 124 -13.04 -2.21 -20.75
CA LEU A 124 -11.86 -2.57 -21.54
C LEU A 124 -10.66 -1.67 -21.22
N GLY A 125 -10.88 -0.37 -21.07
CA GLY A 125 -9.81 0.62 -20.89
C GLY A 125 -9.35 0.81 -19.45
N SER A 126 -10.21 1.42 -18.64
CA SER A 126 -9.88 1.91 -17.28
C SER A 126 -9.81 0.79 -16.26
N ASP A 127 -10.79 -0.10 -16.27
CA ASP A 127 -10.96 -1.08 -15.20
C ASP A 127 -9.88 -2.18 -15.27
N SER A 128 -9.54 -2.63 -16.48
CA SER A 128 -8.50 -3.63 -16.69
C SER A 128 -7.11 -3.19 -16.21
N ASP A 129 -6.75 -1.92 -16.44
CA ASP A 129 -5.47 -1.34 -16.04
C ASP A 129 -5.44 -1.09 -14.53
N GLN A 130 -6.49 -0.46 -14.00
CA GLN A 130 -6.59 -0.17 -12.56
C GLN A 130 -6.55 -1.45 -11.73
N VAL A 131 -7.27 -2.50 -12.14
CA VAL A 131 -7.29 -3.79 -11.42
C VAL A 131 -5.90 -4.43 -11.41
N ALA A 132 -5.23 -4.52 -12.56
CA ALA A 132 -3.91 -5.14 -12.66
C ALA A 132 -2.84 -4.36 -11.88
N GLN A 133 -2.83 -3.03 -12.01
CA GLN A 133 -1.88 -2.16 -11.33
C GLN A 133 -2.10 -2.18 -9.81
N ALA A 134 -3.35 -2.06 -9.36
CA ALA A 134 -3.71 -2.11 -7.95
C ALA A 134 -3.31 -3.43 -7.29
N ALA A 135 -3.52 -4.57 -7.97
CA ALA A 135 -3.17 -5.88 -7.45
C ALA A 135 -1.65 -6.07 -7.31
N VAL A 136 -0.88 -5.65 -8.30
CA VAL A 136 0.58 -5.76 -8.28
C VAL A 136 1.21 -4.80 -7.28
N ASP A 137 0.73 -3.56 -7.21
CA ASP A 137 1.24 -2.58 -6.24
C ASP A 137 0.92 -3.00 -4.81
N ALA A 138 -0.30 -3.51 -4.56
CA ALA A 138 -0.65 -4.09 -3.27
C ALA A 138 0.28 -5.25 -2.89
N MET A 139 0.57 -6.16 -3.83
CA MET A 139 1.49 -7.28 -3.61
C MET A 139 2.91 -6.80 -3.32
N LYS A 140 3.40 -5.81 -4.07
CA LYS A 140 4.71 -5.18 -3.85
C LYS A 140 4.79 -4.61 -2.44
N VAL A 141 3.82 -3.81 -2.03
CA VAL A 141 3.82 -3.20 -0.69
C VAL A 141 3.79 -4.26 0.40
N VAL A 142 2.94 -5.29 0.29
CA VAL A 142 2.91 -6.38 1.28
C VAL A 142 4.26 -7.06 1.40
N LEU A 143 4.84 -7.53 0.30
CA LEU A 143 6.10 -8.27 0.33
C LEU A 143 7.25 -7.38 0.82
N GLN A 144 7.44 -6.21 0.21
CA GLN A 144 8.55 -5.32 0.52
C GLN A 144 8.49 -4.82 1.97
N GLN A 145 7.31 -4.37 2.42
CA GLN A 145 7.16 -3.84 3.78
C GLN A 145 7.19 -4.93 4.83
N SER A 146 6.65 -6.13 4.57
CA SER A 146 6.81 -7.27 5.49
C SER A 146 8.27 -7.69 5.63
N LEU A 147 9.03 -7.76 4.54
CA LEU A 147 10.46 -8.05 4.58
C LEU A 147 11.23 -6.98 5.35
N GLN A 148 10.97 -5.70 5.09
CA GLN A 148 11.61 -4.60 5.81
C GLN A 148 11.32 -4.65 7.31
N VAL A 149 10.06 -4.91 7.72
CA VAL A 149 9.70 -5.07 9.13
C VAL A 149 10.41 -6.27 9.75
N LEU A 150 10.46 -7.41 9.05
CA LEU A 150 11.15 -8.61 9.54
C LEU A 150 12.64 -8.35 9.75
N VAL A 151 13.30 -7.70 8.79
CA VAL A 151 14.72 -7.34 8.89
C VAL A 151 14.95 -6.36 10.04
N SER A 152 14.14 -5.30 10.16
CA SER A 152 14.27 -4.34 11.25
C SER A 152 14.05 -4.99 12.62
N LEU A 153 13.05 -5.88 12.76
CA LEU A 153 12.82 -6.62 14.01
C LEU A 153 13.95 -7.60 14.32
N ALA A 154 14.48 -8.30 13.32
CA ALA A 154 15.62 -9.20 13.49
C ALA A 154 16.87 -8.45 13.98
N THR A 155 17.15 -7.27 13.41
CA THR A 155 18.24 -6.40 13.86
C THR A 155 18.06 -5.94 15.30
N MET A 156 16.84 -5.57 15.70
CA MET A 156 16.56 -5.18 17.08
C MET A 156 16.74 -6.35 18.05
N LEU A 157 16.22 -7.53 17.69
CA LEU A 157 16.34 -8.75 18.49
C LEU A 157 17.81 -9.17 18.66
N TRP A 158 18.64 -8.96 17.63
CA TRP A 158 20.07 -9.24 17.68
C TRP A 158 20.82 -8.36 18.69
N TYR A 159 20.44 -7.09 18.82
CA TYR A 159 21.12 -6.15 19.72
C TYR A 159 20.61 -6.19 21.16
N SER A 160 19.29 -6.20 21.37
CA SER A 160 18.69 -6.34 22.69
C SER A 160 17.31 -6.97 22.58
N TRP A 161 17.20 -8.19 23.13
CA TRP A 161 15.93 -8.90 23.18
C TRP A 161 14.97 -8.26 24.19
N GLN A 162 15.47 -7.63 25.26
CA GLN A 162 14.63 -6.92 26.25
C GLN A 162 13.92 -5.72 25.64
N VAL A 163 14.65 -4.87 24.89
CA VAL A 163 14.08 -3.70 24.20
C VAL A 163 13.09 -4.15 23.13
N THR A 164 13.42 -5.20 22.39
CA THR A 164 12.53 -5.76 21.35
C THR A 164 11.23 -6.30 21.96
N LEU A 165 11.30 -7.01 23.09
CA LEU A 165 10.13 -7.56 23.77
C LEU A 165 9.21 -6.45 24.29
N ALA A 166 9.76 -5.36 24.82
CA ALA A 166 8.99 -4.20 25.24
C ALA A 166 8.19 -3.57 24.09
N ILE A 167 8.77 -3.54 22.89
CA ILE A 167 8.09 -3.04 21.68
C ILE A 167 7.02 -4.04 21.20
N PHE A 168 7.25 -5.34 21.34
CA PHE A 168 6.23 -6.35 21.08
C PHE A 168 4.97 -6.15 21.93
N VAL A 169 5.09 -5.63 23.15
CA VAL A 169 3.92 -5.28 24.00
C VAL A 169 3.07 -4.15 23.37
N LEU A 170 3.68 -3.27 22.57
CA LEU A 170 2.98 -2.21 21.84
C LEU A 170 2.33 -2.69 20.54
N ALA A 171 2.70 -3.88 20.03
CA ALA A 171 2.17 -4.41 18.79
C ALA A 171 0.67 -4.79 18.84
N PRO A 172 0.13 -5.46 19.88
CA PRO A 172 -1.30 -5.79 19.97
C PRO A 172 -2.24 -4.58 19.97
N PRO A 173 -1.98 -3.50 20.77
CA PRO A 173 -2.75 -2.27 20.67
C PRO A 173 -2.74 -1.67 19.26
N LEU A 174 -1.57 -1.66 18.60
CA LEU A 174 -1.39 -1.21 17.23
C LEU A 174 -2.25 -2.02 16.26
N ALA A 175 -2.17 -3.35 16.32
CA ALA A 175 -2.94 -4.25 15.48
C ALA A 175 -4.46 -4.08 15.69
N TRP A 176 -4.90 -3.87 16.93
CA TRP A 176 -6.31 -3.63 17.24
C TRP A 176 -6.83 -2.32 16.62
N VAL A 177 -6.09 -1.22 16.77
CA VAL A 177 -6.43 0.07 16.14
C VAL A 177 -6.47 -0.08 14.63
N MET A 178 -5.47 -0.71 14.03
CA MET A 178 -5.41 -0.92 12.57
C MET A 178 -6.61 -1.73 12.07
N ASN A 179 -7.02 -2.79 12.78
CA ASN A 179 -8.17 -3.60 12.41
C ASN A 179 -9.50 -2.82 12.49
N LYS A 180 -9.65 -1.94 13.49
CA LYS A 180 -10.82 -1.06 13.62
C LYS A 180 -10.90 -0.05 12.47
N VAL A 181 -9.77 0.58 12.13
CA VAL A 181 -9.64 1.50 10.99
C VAL A 181 -9.99 0.79 9.69
N ALA A 182 -9.38 -0.38 9.44
CA ALA A 182 -9.64 -1.21 8.27
C ALA A 182 -11.13 -1.53 8.06
N LYS A 183 -11.81 -2.00 9.13
CA LYS A 183 -13.24 -2.31 9.09
C LYS A 183 -14.10 -1.07 8.81
N ARG A 184 -13.77 0.06 9.43
CA ARG A 184 -14.49 1.33 9.20
C ARG A 184 -14.29 1.84 7.78
N TYR A 185 -13.05 1.82 7.28
CA TYR A 185 -12.70 2.21 5.93
C TYR A 185 -13.51 1.42 4.90
N ARG A 186 -13.47 0.08 4.97
CA ARG A 186 -14.21 -0.80 4.04
C ARG A 186 -15.70 -0.48 3.95
N ARG A 187 -16.34 -0.17 5.09
CA ARG A 187 -17.78 0.19 5.11
C ARG A 187 -18.06 1.52 4.42
N ILE A 188 -17.16 2.51 4.55
CA ILE A 188 -17.38 3.84 3.97
C ILE A 188 -17.03 3.82 2.48
N SER A 189 -15.95 3.13 2.08
CA SER A 189 -15.56 3.01 0.66
C SER A 189 -16.66 2.38 -0.19
N HIS A 190 -17.36 1.35 0.32
CA HIS A 190 -18.52 0.78 -0.37
C HIS A 190 -19.62 1.82 -0.62
N ARG A 191 -19.92 2.65 0.39
CA ARG A 191 -20.92 3.72 0.26
C ARG A 191 -20.48 4.82 -0.72
N ILE A 192 -19.18 5.10 -0.81
CA ILE A 192 -18.63 6.02 -1.82
C ILE A 192 -18.86 5.47 -3.22
N GLN A 193 -18.60 4.17 -3.42
CA GLN A 193 -18.85 3.52 -4.72
C GLN A 193 -20.33 3.55 -5.10
N GLU A 194 -21.23 3.22 -4.16
CA GLU A 194 -22.69 3.33 -4.35
C GLU A 194 -23.10 4.77 -4.71
N SER A 195 -22.67 5.77 -3.93
CA SER A 195 -22.96 7.18 -4.18
C SER A 195 -22.37 7.69 -5.50
N GLY A 196 -21.20 7.17 -5.91
CA GLY A 196 -20.61 7.45 -7.21
C GLY A 196 -21.42 6.86 -8.38
N ALA A 197 -21.98 5.67 -8.21
CA ALA A 197 -22.88 5.07 -9.18
C ALA A 197 -24.19 5.87 -9.32
N GLU A 198 -24.76 6.32 -8.19
CA GLU A 198 -25.94 7.20 -8.19
C GLU A 198 -25.68 8.52 -8.93
N LEU A 199 -24.50 9.12 -8.75
CA LEU A 199 -24.08 10.32 -9.49
C LEU A 199 -24.00 10.09 -10.99
N LEU A 200 -23.37 8.98 -11.40
CA LEU A 200 -23.26 8.60 -12.81
C LEU A 200 -24.64 8.34 -13.42
N GLN A 201 -25.51 7.63 -12.70
CA GLN A 201 -26.88 7.35 -13.14
C GLN A 201 -27.71 8.63 -13.27
N ALA A 202 -27.61 9.55 -12.31
CA ALA A 202 -28.30 10.84 -12.40
C ALA A 202 -27.81 11.66 -13.60
N ALA A 203 -26.49 11.72 -13.82
CA ALA A 203 -25.92 12.39 -14.99
C ALA A 203 -26.38 11.74 -16.31
N ASP A 204 -26.38 10.41 -16.40
CA ASP A 204 -26.83 9.68 -17.59
C ASP A 204 -28.30 9.94 -17.91
N GLN A 205 -29.17 9.97 -16.89
CA GLN A 205 -30.59 10.33 -17.04
C GLN A 205 -30.76 11.77 -17.54
N THR A 206 -30.10 12.74 -16.90
CA THR A 206 -30.22 14.16 -17.26
C THR A 206 -29.68 14.43 -18.67
N LEU A 207 -28.58 13.79 -19.06
CA LEU A 207 -27.97 13.96 -20.39
C LEU A 207 -28.76 13.25 -21.48
N SER A 208 -29.26 12.04 -21.21
CA SER A 208 -30.10 11.29 -22.16
C SER A 208 -31.45 11.99 -22.39
N SER A 209 -32.03 12.59 -21.35
CA SER A 209 -33.30 13.34 -21.42
C SER A 209 -33.10 14.86 -21.58
N GLN A 210 -31.96 15.33 -22.11
CA GLN A 210 -31.63 16.75 -22.16
C GLN A 210 -32.66 17.63 -22.91
N GLN A 211 -33.37 17.06 -23.88
CA GLN A 211 -34.40 17.77 -24.63
C GLN A 211 -35.62 18.06 -23.74
N GLU A 212 -36.05 17.10 -22.92
CA GLU A 212 -37.13 17.29 -21.96
C GLU A 212 -36.74 18.31 -20.89
N VAL A 213 -35.53 18.22 -20.34
CA VAL A 213 -35.01 19.17 -19.35
C VAL A 213 -35.02 20.60 -19.89
N LYS A 214 -34.71 20.80 -21.17
CA LYS A 214 -34.76 22.12 -21.83
C LYS A 214 -36.19 22.60 -22.08
N ILE A 215 -37.09 21.73 -22.55
CA ILE A 215 -38.48 22.06 -22.83
C ILE A 215 -39.22 22.48 -21.55
N TYR A 216 -38.99 21.77 -20.45
CA TYR A 216 -39.64 22.05 -19.16
C TYR A 216 -38.91 23.11 -18.31
N GLY A 217 -37.77 23.65 -18.77
CA GLY A 217 -36.98 24.63 -18.00
C GLY A 217 -36.42 24.09 -16.68
N ALA A 218 -36.19 22.77 -16.59
CA ALA A 218 -35.85 22.07 -15.36
C ALA A 218 -34.34 22.09 -15.03
N GLN A 219 -33.52 22.87 -15.75
CA GLN A 219 -32.06 22.84 -15.62
C GLN A 219 -31.58 23.10 -14.18
N ARG A 220 -32.20 24.07 -13.49
CA ARG A 220 -31.82 24.43 -12.12
C ARG A 220 -32.20 23.33 -11.13
N SER A 221 -33.37 22.72 -11.30
CA SER A 221 -33.83 21.61 -10.43
C SER A 221 -32.92 20.38 -10.58
N GLU A 222 -32.55 20.03 -11.80
CA GLU A 222 -31.60 18.94 -12.07
C GLU A 222 -30.20 19.23 -11.52
N LEU A 223 -29.72 20.47 -11.62
CA LEU A 223 -28.46 20.91 -11.01
C LEU A 223 -28.49 20.83 -9.49
N GLU A 224 -29.58 21.25 -8.85
CA GLU A 224 -29.75 21.15 -7.39
C GLU A 224 -29.80 19.68 -6.94
N ARG A 225 -30.50 18.81 -7.69
CA ARG A 225 -30.55 17.36 -7.47
C ARG A 225 -29.16 16.73 -7.56
N TYR A 226 -28.41 17.01 -8.64
CA TYR A 226 -27.05 16.52 -8.82
C TYR A 226 -26.09 17.06 -7.74
N GLY A 227 -26.24 18.34 -7.38
CA GLY A 227 -25.47 18.98 -6.31
C GLY A 227 -25.66 18.29 -4.96
N ALA A 228 -26.90 17.91 -4.60
CA ALA A 228 -27.18 17.19 -3.36
C ALA A 228 -26.53 15.78 -3.31
N LEU A 229 -26.51 15.07 -4.45
CA LEU A 229 -25.79 13.80 -4.59
C LEU A 229 -24.27 14.01 -4.48
N ALA A 230 -23.75 15.06 -5.11
CA ALA A 230 -22.33 15.38 -5.09
C ALA A 230 -21.85 15.75 -3.67
N ASP A 231 -22.64 16.51 -2.92
CA ASP A 231 -22.38 16.84 -1.52
C ASP A 231 -22.39 15.59 -0.63
N THR A 232 -23.28 14.64 -0.92
CA THR A 232 -23.33 13.36 -0.20
C THR A 232 -22.07 12.55 -0.44
N ASN A 233 -21.61 12.47 -1.69
CA ASN A 233 -20.34 11.83 -2.03
C ASN A 233 -19.16 12.54 -1.35
N LEU A 234 -19.11 13.87 -1.38
CA LEU A 234 -18.09 14.66 -0.70
C LEU A 234 -18.03 14.37 0.80
N LYS A 235 -19.19 14.33 1.49
CA LYS A 235 -19.29 14.00 2.92
C LYS A 235 -18.76 12.59 3.20
N LEU A 236 -19.00 11.63 2.31
CA LEU A 236 -18.48 10.26 2.45
C LEU A 236 -16.96 10.20 2.22
N ALA A 237 -16.47 10.87 1.17
CA ALA A 237 -15.04 10.99 0.88
C ALA A 237 -14.27 11.63 2.03
N MET A 238 -14.80 12.71 2.62
CA MET A 238 -14.21 13.37 3.79
C MET A 238 -14.20 12.46 5.04
N LYS A 239 -15.22 11.60 5.24
CA LYS A 239 -15.20 10.60 6.32
C LYS A 239 -14.10 9.56 6.14
N VAL A 240 -13.79 9.18 4.90
CA VAL A 240 -12.66 8.31 4.58
C VAL A 240 -11.34 9.00 4.90
N GLU A 241 -11.14 10.22 4.41
CA GLU A 241 -9.90 10.95 4.63
C GLU A 241 -9.67 11.28 6.12
N ALA A 242 -10.72 11.64 6.86
CA ALA A 242 -10.65 11.82 8.31
C ALA A 242 -10.24 10.51 9.02
N THR A 243 -10.82 9.38 8.61
CA THR A 243 -10.46 8.06 9.17
C THR A 243 -8.99 7.70 8.89
N ARG A 244 -8.50 8.03 7.68
CA ARG A 244 -7.11 7.82 7.27
C ARG A 244 -6.13 8.71 8.05
N SER A 245 -6.48 9.99 8.21
CA SER A 245 -5.66 10.96 8.95
C SER A 245 -5.55 10.57 10.43
N ILE A 246 -6.66 10.21 11.08
CA ILE A 246 -6.66 9.70 12.46
C ILE A 246 -5.80 8.44 12.58
N SER A 247 -5.92 7.49 11.64
CA SER A 247 -5.08 6.29 11.65
C SER A 247 -3.59 6.63 11.53
N SER A 248 -3.22 7.58 10.67
CA SER A 248 -1.84 8.04 10.55
C SER A 248 -1.33 8.66 11.86
N ALA A 249 -2.13 9.53 12.48
CA ALA A 249 -1.78 10.18 13.74
C ALA A 249 -1.62 9.15 14.88
N MET A 250 -2.49 8.15 14.96
CA MET A 250 -2.38 7.08 15.96
C MET A 250 -1.12 6.24 15.78
N VAL A 251 -0.75 5.89 14.54
CA VAL A 251 0.51 5.15 14.27
C VAL A 251 1.72 5.97 14.71
N GLN A 252 1.74 7.28 14.45
CA GLN A 252 2.81 8.17 14.91
C GLN A 252 2.86 8.29 16.43
N LEU A 253 1.71 8.42 17.09
CA LEU A 253 1.65 8.52 18.56
C LEU A 253 2.12 7.23 19.22
N ILE A 254 1.72 6.05 18.72
CA ILE A 254 2.21 4.77 19.23
C ILE A 254 3.71 4.62 18.97
N GLY A 255 4.18 5.07 17.80
CA GLY A 255 5.61 5.13 17.50
C GLY A 255 6.38 6.02 18.48
N ALA A 256 5.85 7.18 18.84
CA ALA A 256 6.46 8.08 19.82
C ALA A 256 6.49 7.47 21.23
N VAL A 257 5.40 6.80 21.66
CA VAL A 257 5.37 6.05 22.92
C VAL A 257 6.38 4.90 22.90
N GLY A 258 6.51 4.19 21.76
CA GLY A 258 7.53 3.16 21.57
C GLY A 258 8.94 3.71 21.66
N LEU A 259 9.20 4.90 21.13
CA LEU A 259 10.51 5.55 21.20
C LEU A 259 10.84 5.98 22.62
N ALA A 260 9.86 6.54 23.34
CA ALA A 260 10.01 6.90 24.74
C ALA A 260 10.29 5.66 25.61
N ALA A 261 9.57 4.56 25.38
CA ALA A 261 9.83 3.29 26.07
C ALA A 261 11.22 2.73 25.74
N LEU A 262 11.62 2.77 24.47
CA LEU A 262 12.96 2.39 24.02
C LEU A 262 14.02 3.22 24.76
N LEU A 263 13.87 4.54 24.81
CA LEU A 263 14.81 5.44 25.50
C LEU A 263 14.98 5.08 26.98
N LEU A 264 13.87 4.82 27.70
CA LEU A 264 13.93 4.46 29.12
C LEU A 264 14.63 3.12 29.36
N ILE A 265 14.28 2.09 28.57
CA ILE A 265 14.81 0.74 28.75
C ILE A 265 16.26 0.67 28.27
N ALA A 266 16.52 1.17 27.06
CA ALA A 266 17.86 1.15 26.49
C ALA A 266 18.82 2.07 27.26
N GLY A 267 18.34 3.18 27.83
CA GLY A 267 19.12 4.01 28.76
C GLY A 267 19.52 3.24 30.02
N HIS A 268 18.62 2.43 30.59
CA HIS A 268 18.93 1.58 31.72
C HIS A 268 19.92 0.44 31.36
N GLU A 269 19.78 -0.17 30.18
CA GLU A 269 20.72 -1.19 29.71
C GLU A 269 22.10 -0.63 29.36
N ALA A 270 22.15 0.57 28.80
CA ALA A 270 23.39 1.30 28.55
C ALA A 270 24.09 1.66 29.85
N ALA A 271 23.35 2.11 30.87
CA ALA A 271 23.90 2.35 32.21
C ALA A 271 24.44 1.06 32.87
N ALA A 272 23.84 -0.09 32.57
CA ALA A 272 24.33 -1.40 33.01
C ALA A 272 25.51 -1.93 32.17
N GLY A 273 26.05 -1.15 31.22
CA GLY A 273 27.17 -1.55 30.35
C GLY A 273 26.84 -2.65 29.33
N ARG A 274 25.55 -3.00 29.18
CA ARG A 274 25.10 -4.09 28.28
C ARG A 274 24.80 -3.61 26.86
N LEU A 275 24.71 -2.30 26.65
CA LEU A 275 24.34 -1.70 25.38
C LEU A 275 25.30 -0.56 24.99
N SER A 276 25.87 -0.62 23.79
CA SER A 276 26.70 0.47 23.24
C SER A 276 25.83 1.58 22.65
N VAL A 277 26.40 2.79 22.54
CA VAL A 277 25.74 3.94 21.89
C VAL A 277 25.37 3.61 20.45
N GLY A 278 26.21 2.86 19.73
CA GLY A 278 25.91 2.41 18.38
C GLY A 278 24.77 1.40 18.28
N HIS A 279 24.66 0.46 19.22
CA HIS A 279 23.49 -0.44 19.29
C HIS A 279 22.20 0.37 19.52
N PHE A 280 22.25 1.35 20.42
CA PHE A 280 21.13 2.25 20.68
C PHE A 280 20.67 3.00 19.42
N VAL A 281 21.58 3.67 18.71
CA VAL A 281 21.26 4.42 17.48
C VAL A 281 20.71 3.50 16.40
N SER A 282 21.28 2.32 16.24
CA SER A 282 20.83 1.32 15.25
C SER A 282 19.41 0.85 15.53
N MET A 283 19.07 0.57 16.81
CA MET A 283 17.71 0.19 17.22
C MET A 283 16.72 1.33 17.07
N MET A 284 17.13 2.57 17.39
CA MET A 284 16.29 3.76 17.19
C MET A 284 15.93 3.92 15.71
N LEU A 285 16.91 3.83 14.81
CA LEU A 285 16.70 3.90 13.37
C LEU A 285 15.83 2.73 12.87
N ALA A 286 16.07 1.50 13.36
CA ALA A 286 15.25 0.34 13.03
C ALA A 286 13.77 0.61 13.37
N MET A 287 13.51 1.16 14.56
CA MET A 287 12.15 1.48 14.98
C MET A 287 11.51 2.58 14.11
N MET A 288 12.29 3.60 13.71
CA MET A 288 11.82 4.64 12.79
C MET A 288 11.44 4.09 11.40
N THR A 289 12.04 2.98 10.96
CA THR A 289 11.65 2.31 9.70
C THR A 289 10.40 1.44 9.83
N VAL A 290 10.12 0.89 11.01
CA VAL A 290 8.96 0.01 11.24
C VAL A 290 7.65 0.80 11.18
N ILE A 291 7.61 2.02 11.73
CA ILE A 291 6.41 2.88 11.76
C ILE A 291 5.83 3.12 10.35
N PRO A 292 6.58 3.64 9.36
CA PRO A 292 6.07 3.84 8.00
C PRO A 292 5.72 2.52 7.31
N ALA A 293 6.45 1.44 7.57
CA ALA A 293 6.17 0.13 6.98
C ALA A 293 4.82 -0.44 7.45
N LEU A 294 4.53 -0.35 8.76
CA LEU A 294 3.22 -0.73 9.32
C LEU A 294 2.09 0.13 8.73
N LYS A 295 2.31 1.45 8.58
CA LYS A 295 1.35 2.34 7.94
C LYS A 295 1.08 1.96 6.48
N GLN A 296 2.11 1.61 5.72
CA GLN A 296 1.96 1.17 4.34
C GLN A 296 1.19 -0.15 4.24
N LEU A 297 1.49 -1.12 5.12
CA LEU A 297 0.75 -2.39 5.19
C LEU A 297 -0.75 -2.17 5.45
N THR A 298 -1.12 -1.20 6.28
CA THR A 298 -2.54 -0.84 6.48
C THR A 298 -3.18 -0.24 5.22
N ASN A 299 -2.42 0.56 4.45
CA ASN A 299 -2.92 1.17 3.21
C ASN A 299 -3.06 0.17 2.05
N VAL A 300 -2.45 -1.02 2.12
CA VAL A 300 -2.60 -2.08 1.11
C VAL A 300 -4.07 -2.39 0.86
N GLN A 301 -4.91 -2.40 1.90
CA GLN A 301 -6.33 -2.67 1.73
C GLN A 301 -7.03 -1.67 0.82
N ASN A 302 -6.60 -0.40 0.83
CA ASN A 302 -7.13 0.64 -0.06
C ASN A 302 -6.71 0.36 -1.50
N MET A 303 -5.47 -0.10 -1.69
CA MET A 303 -4.95 -0.46 -3.00
C MET A 303 -5.71 -1.67 -3.55
N THR A 304 -5.89 -2.72 -2.74
CA THR A 304 -6.69 -3.87 -3.12
C THR A 304 -8.13 -3.45 -3.46
N GLN A 305 -8.77 -2.60 -2.65
CA GLN A 305 -10.14 -2.11 -2.89
C GLN A 305 -10.30 -1.26 -4.16
N ARG A 306 -9.24 -0.58 -4.62
CA ARG A 306 -9.28 0.11 -5.92
C ARG A 306 -9.27 -0.85 -7.10
N GLY A 307 -8.80 -2.08 -6.90
CA GLY A 307 -8.72 -3.12 -7.93
C GLY A 307 -9.82 -4.19 -7.86
N ILE A 308 -10.84 -4.03 -7.02
CA ILE A 308 -12.04 -4.90 -6.95
C ILE A 308 -13.29 -4.03 -6.99
#